data_AF-A0A0G0UD83-F1
#
_entry.id   AF-A0A0G0UD83-F1
#
_cell.length_a   1.000
_cell.length_b   1.000
_cell.length_c   1.000
_cell.angle_alpha   90.00
_cell.angle_beta   90.00
_cell.angle_gamma   90.00
#
_symmetry.space_group_name_H-M   'P 1'
#
loop_
_entity.id
_entity.type
_entity.pdbx_description
1 polymer ?
#
loop_
_entity_poly.entity_id
_entity_poly.type
_entity_poly.pdbx_seq_one_letter_code
_entity_poly.pdbx_strand_id
1 'polypeptide(L)'
;MLQTSETVAIRLKKQTLFTLVGVGFLFLIFFMKNPSYVISDSWFIVEILFLTFLTRTVSIRYGFGVFSQGVVLSGLAAIVLWRLLGTAGLQDTRFGEMIAVTAEEILKFVPVALALFFVSRKKDFRFNASDVVFLSVMAGAGFGFFEKSFWEGVSFPFIYGPHLSSLYFFPDALGIYVSGEPFGYIGHAAATGLIGMGVAIGCILKARRNLFWWVVPLCTFVWVTAEHILSNLYYVDGTETLLKLGGGMLTPWIFLIFFIGILGWEVSVLKQFLIKHPEEKASLYREKKTFIHALKMKRFDSQSGCAFVRKLRAVNSLAQSEQ
;
A
#
# COMPACT_ATOMS: atom_id res chain seq x y z
N MET A 1 2.61 -29.85 -26.15
CA MET A 1 2.83 -29.09 -24.90
C MET A 1 3.82 -27.92 -25.03
N LEU A 2 4.73 -27.87 -26.02
CA LEU A 2 5.67 -26.74 -26.17
C LEU A 2 5.08 -25.50 -26.89
N GLN A 3 4.15 -25.66 -27.84
CA GLN A 3 3.47 -24.52 -28.50
C GLN A 3 2.58 -23.70 -27.55
N THR A 4 2.10 -24.30 -26.46
CA THR A 4 1.25 -23.63 -25.47
C THR A 4 2.04 -22.71 -24.54
N SER A 5 3.30 -23.01 -24.23
CA SER A 5 4.11 -22.18 -23.31
C SER A 5 4.58 -20.87 -23.94
N GLU A 6 4.95 -20.89 -25.23
CA GLU A 6 5.39 -19.68 -25.95
C GLU A 6 4.25 -18.66 -26.10
N THR A 7 3.04 -19.16 -26.40
CA THR A 7 1.83 -18.33 -26.51
C THR A 7 1.48 -17.63 -25.19
N VAL A 8 1.62 -18.32 -24.06
CA VAL A 8 1.38 -17.76 -22.72
C VAL A 8 2.41 -16.68 -22.38
N ALA A 9 3.69 -16.93 -22.65
CA ALA A 9 4.76 -15.97 -22.39
C ALA A 9 4.58 -14.67 -23.20
N ILE A 10 4.23 -14.79 -24.48
CA ILE A 10 3.94 -13.64 -25.35
C ILE A 10 2.74 -12.86 -24.83
N ARG A 11 1.64 -13.53 -24.46
CA ARG A 11 0.44 -12.88 -23.91
C ARG A 11 0.76 -12.12 -22.61
N LEU A 12 1.53 -12.72 -21.71
CA LEU A 12 1.95 -12.07 -20.46
C LEU A 12 2.83 -10.85 -20.70
N LYS A 13 3.77 -10.91 -21.66
CA LYS A 13 4.60 -9.75 -22.05
C LYS A 13 3.73 -8.61 -22.60
N LYS A 14 2.81 -8.92 -23.52
CA LYS A 14 1.88 -7.93 -24.10
C LYS A 14 1.02 -7.28 -23.03
N GLN A 15 0.38 -8.07 -22.16
CA GLN A 15 -0.42 -7.54 -21.06
C GLN A 15 0.39 -6.63 -20.15
N THR A 16 1.62 -7.03 -19.80
CA THR A 16 2.53 -6.22 -18.98
C THR A 16 2.85 -4.89 -19.65
N LEU A 17 3.16 -4.90 -20.95
CA LEU A 17 3.43 -3.68 -21.71
C LEU A 17 2.21 -2.75 -21.72
N PHE A 18 1.01 -3.26 -22.00
CA PHE A 18 -0.21 -2.44 -21.98
C PHE A 18 -0.49 -1.84 -20.60
N THR A 19 -0.32 -2.61 -19.52
CA THR A 19 -0.47 -2.08 -18.16
C THR A 19 0.54 -0.97 -17.89
N LEU A 20 1.82 -1.15 -18.26
CA LEU A 20 2.85 -0.13 -18.04
C LEU A 20 2.60 1.14 -18.87
N VAL A 21 2.19 0.99 -20.13
CA VAL A 21 1.84 2.14 -21.00
C VAL A 21 0.64 2.89 -20.44
N GLY A 22 -0.42 2.17 -20.03
CA GLY A 22 -1.61 2.78 -19.43
C GLY A 22 -1.30 3.52 -18.13
N VAL A 23 -0.54 2.90 -17.23
CA VAL A 23 -0.11 3.54 -15.97
C VAL A 23 0.80 4.73 -16.24
N GLY A 24 1.75 4.63 -17.19
CA GLY A 24 2.61 5.74 -17.56
C GLY A 24 1.83 6.93 -18.12
N PHE A 25 0.80 6.69 -18.92
CA PHE A 25 -0.09 7.72 -19.43
C PHE A 25 -0.92 8.39 -18.32
N LEU A 26 -1.51 7.61 -17.41
CA LEU A 26 -2.22 8.13 -16.24
C LEU A 26 -1.30 8.97 -15.35
N PHE A 27 -0.10 8.47 -15.07
CA PHE A 27 0.91 9.19 -14.29
C PHE A 27 1.23 10.54 -14.92
N LEU A 28 1.45 10.58 -16.24
CA LEU A 28 1.76 11.83 -16.94
C LEU A 28 0.61 12.84 -16.82
N ILE A 29 -0.64 12.41 -16.98
CA ILE A 29 -1.82 13.27 -16.79
C ILE A 29 -1.84 13.88 -15.39
N PHE A 30 -1.69 13.03 -14.36
CA PHE A 30 -1.72 13.49 -12.97
C PHE A 30 -0.54 14.40 -12.64
N PHE A 31 0.65 14.07 -13.14
CA PHE A 31 1.86 14.87 -12.95
C PHE A 31 1.73 16.25 -13.59
N MET A 32 1.14 16.35 -14.79
CA MET A 32 0.87 17.63 -15.44
C MET A 32 -0.14 18.50 -14.67
N LYS A 33 -1.06 17.88 -13.94
CA LYS A 33 -2.07 18.57 -13.14
C LYS A 33 -1.51 19.05 -11.80
N ASN A 34 -0.85 18.15 -11.07
CA ASN A 34 -0.39 18.40 -9.69
C ASN A 34 0.95 17.69 -9.40
N PRO A 35 2.08 18.22 -9.90
CA PRO A 35 3.37 17.52 -9.85
C PRO A 35 3.89 17.32 -8.43
N SER A 36 3.70 18.28 -7.52
CA SER A 36 4.16 18.20 -6.13
C SER A 36 3.53 17.01 -5.39
N TYR A 37 2.21 16.88 -5.47
CA TYR A 37 1.48 15.79 -4.82
C TYR A 37 1.80 14.42 -5.43
N VAL A 38 1.93 14.36 -6.76
CA VAL A 38 2.34 13.13 -7.44
C VAL A 38 3.74 12.71 -7.02
N ILE A 39 4.68 13.65 -6.85
CA ILE A 39 6.04 13.34 -6.37
C ILE A 39 5.99 12.80 -4.94
N SER A 40 5.25 13.45 -4.04
CA SER A 40 5.11 13.00 -2.65
C SER A 40 4.56 11.57 -2.58
N ASP A 41 3.43 11.31 -3.21
CA ASP A 41 2.81 9.97 -3.16
C ASP A 41 3.70 8.92 -3.86
N SER A 42 4.37 9.29 -4.95
CA SER A 42 5.33 8.41 -5.63
C SER A 42 6.51 8.05 -4.74
N TRP A 43 7.02 9.01 -3.96
CA TRP A 43 8.10 8.77 -3.02
C TRP A 43 7.68 7.74 -1.97
N PHE A 44 6.48 7.87 -1.41
CA PHE A 44 5.97 6.89 -0.44
C PHE A 44 5.82 5.48 -1.07
N ILE A 45 5.35 5.39 -2.31
CA ILE A 45 5.32 4.10 -3.05
C ILE A 45 6.73 3.51 -3.15
N VAL A 46 7.73 4.32 -3.48
CA VAL A 46 9.13 3.88 -3.58
C VAL A 46 9.66 3.38 -2.25
N GLU A 47 9.35 4.07 -1.15
CA GLU A 47 9.72 3.66 0.21
C GLU A 47 9.13 2.28 0.54
N ILE A 48 7.82 2.10 0.34
CA ILE A 48 7.16 0.83 0.59
C ILE A 48 7.71 -0.26 -0.33
N LEU A 49 7.98 0.04 -1.60
CA LEU A 49 8.58 -0.90 -2.55
C LEU A 49 9.97 -1.36 -2.09
N PHE A 50 10.77 -0.45 -1.55
CA PHE A 50 12.11 -0.74 -1.04
C PHE A 50 12.07 -1.52 0.26
N LEU A 51 11.26 -1.09 1.23
CA LEU A 51 11.15 -1.72 2.54
C LEU A 51 10.55 -3.13 2.46
N THR A 52 9.62 -3.36 1.53
CA THR A 52 9.03 -4.68 1.27
C THR A 52 9.80 -5.48 0.21
N PHE A 53 10.90 -4.97 -0.34
CA PHE A 53 11.55 -5.54 -1.52
C PHE A 53 11.95 -7.00 -1.34
N LEU A 54 12.44 -7.35 -0.15
CA LEU A 54 12.94 -8.68 0.20
C LEU A 54 11.86 -9.63 0.72
N THR A 55 10.75 -9.08 1.22
CA THR A 55 9.67 -9.86 1.85
C THR A 55 8.49 -10.10 0.93
N ARG A 56 8.22 -9.20 -0.03
CA ARG A 56 7.13 -9.37 -1.00
C ARG A 56 7.41 -10.47 -2.01
N THR A 57 6.39 -11.23 -2.35
CA THR A 57 6.40 -12.25 -3.41
C THR A 57 5.73 -11.74 -4.68
N VAL A 58 4.86 -10.73 -4.58
CA VAL A 58 4.18 -10.17 -5.74
C VAL A 58 5.12 -9.30 -6.58
N SER A 59 4.99 -9.44 -7.89
CA SER A 59 5.70 -8.57 -8.84
C SER A 59 5.14 -7.14 -8.79
N ILE A 60 5.98 -6.16 -9.17
CA ILE A 60 5.54 -4.76 -9.27
C ILE A 60 4.38 -4.57 -10.26
N ARG A 61 4.28 -5.44 -11.27
CA ARG A 61 3.17 -5.45 -12.23
C ARG A 61 1.81 -5.62 -11.55
N TYR A 62 1.72 -6.48 -10.53
CA TYR A 62 0.47 -6.62 -9.77
C TYR A 62 0.13 -5.32 -9.04
N GLY A 63 1.13 -4.66 -8.46
CA GLY A 63 0.99 -3.32 -7.87
C GLY A 63 0.43 -2.32 -8.89
N PHE A 64 1.00 -2.22 -10.08
CA PHE A 64 0.49 -1.33 -11.13
C PHE A 64 -0.93 -1.65 -11.62
N GLY A 65 -1.29 -2.94 -11.66
CA GLY A 65 -2.66 -3.36 -11.92
C GLY A 65 -3.63 -2.86 -10.85
N VAL A 66 -3.28 -3.02 -9.57
CA VAL A 66 -4.09 -2.56 -8.43
C VAL A 66 -4.12 -1.03 -8.34
N PHE A 67 -3.03 -0.34 -8.66
CA PHE A 67 -2.99 1.12 -8.80
C PHE A 67 -3.97 1.61 -9.86
N SER A 68 -3.98 0.97 -11.04
CA SER A 68 -4.94 1.33 -12.10
C SER A 68 -6.38 1.11 -11.66
N GLN A 69 -6.63 0.07 -10.87
CA GLN A 69 -7.95 -0.17 -10.27
C GLN A 69 -8.31 0.88 -9.22
N GLY A 70 -7.36 1.38 -8.42
CA GLY A 70 -7.58 2.52 -7.53
C GLY A 70 -7.98 3.79 -8.29
N VAL A 71 -7.33 4.07 -9.42
CA VAL A 71 -7.71 5.19 -10.30
C VAL A 71 -9.12 5.00 -10.87
N VAL A 72 -9.37 3.86 -11.53
CA VAL A 72 -10.58 3.66 -12.34
C VAL A 72 -11.78 3.29 -11.47
N LEU A 73 -11.64 2.28 -10.61
CA LEU A 73 -12.77 1.80 -9.81
C LEU A 73 -13.05 2.76 -8.67
N SER A 74 -12.04 3.06 -7.85
CA SER A 74 -12.25 3.88 -6.65
C SER A 74 -12.47 5.35 -7.01
N GLY A 75 -11.65 5.91 -7.90
CA GLY A 75 -11.79 7.30 -8.35
C GLY A 75 -13.12 7.60 -9.06
N LEU A 76 -13.50 6.81 -10.08
CA LEU A 76 -14.76 7.07 -10.79
C LEU A 76 -15.99 6.78 -9.91
N ALA A 77 -15.94 5.76 -9.05
CA ALA A 77 -17.02 5.51 -8.11
C ALA A 77 -17.19 6.66 -7.11
N ALA A 78 -16.09 7.28 -6.65
CA ALA A 78 -16.15 8.47 -5.81
C ALA A 78 -16.83 9.65 -6.52
N ILE A 79 -16.53 9.90 -7.81
CA ILE A 79 -17.27 10.92 -8.58
C ILE A 79 -18.78 10.64 -8.61
N VAL A 80 -19.17 9.39 -8.89
CA VAL A 80 -20.58 9.01 -8.91
C VAL A 80 -21.22 9.23 -7.55
N LEU A 81 -20.54 8.84 -6.47
CA LEU A 81 -21.01 9.05 -5.11
C LEU A 81 -21.20 10.53 -4.79
N TRP A 82 -20.19 11.36 -5.05
CA TRP A 82 -20.26 12.80 -4.84
C TRP A 82 -21.43 13.44 -5.60
N ARG A 83 -21.68 13.01 -6.85
CA ARG A 83 -22.85 13.44 -7.62
C ARG A 83 -24.16 13.02 -6.97
N LEU A 84 -24.27 11.78 -6.49
CA LEU A 84 -25.47 11.29 -5.81
C LEU A 84 -25.75 12.07 -4.51
N LEU A 85 -24.71 12.32 -3.71
CA LEU A 85 -24.81 13.12 -2.49
C LEU A 85 -25.24 14.56 -2.80
N GLY A 86 -24.70 15.16 -3.87
CA GLY A 86 -25.12 16.47 -4.36
C GLY A 86 -26.60 16.49 -4.78
N THR A 87 -27.06 15.49 -5.55
CA THR A 87 -28.47 15.41 -5.94
C THR A 87 -29.43 15.19 -4.77
N ALA A 88 -28.94 14.57 -3.69
CA ALA A 88 -29.69 14.36 -2.46
C ALA A 88 -29.67 15.57 -1.51
N GLY A 89 -28.95 16.65 -1.86
CA GLY A 89 -28.75 17.81 -0.97
C GLY A 89 -27.91 17.49 0.27
N LEU A 90 -27.08 16.44 0.20
CA LEU A 90 -26.20 16.00 1.29
C LEU A 90 -24.76 16.47 1.10
N GLN A 91 -24.40 17.00 -0.06
CA GLN A 91 -23.07 17.58 -0.29
C GLN A 91 -22.79 18.69 0.74
N ASP A 92 -21.56 18.72 1.25
CA ASP A 92 -21.09 19.68 2.26
C ASP A 92 -21.87 19.65 3.59
N THR A 93 -22.60 18.56 3.87
CA THR A 93 -23.21 18.33 5.19
C THR A 93 -22.37 17.35 5.99
N ARG A 94 -22.41 17.44 7.34
CA ARG A 94 -21.74 16.46 8.22
C ARG A 94 -22.10 15.01 7.85
N PHE A 95 -23.38 14.76 7.61
CA PHE A 95 -23.87 13.42 7.31
C PHE A 95 -23.42 12.94 5.93
N GLY A 96 -23.47 13.80 4.92
CA GLY A 96 -22.94 13.50 3.60
C GLY A 96 -21.45 13.20 3.61
N GLU A 97 -20.67 13.98 4.37
CA GLU A 97 -19.23 13.78 4.53
C GLU A 97 -18.90 12.43 5.18
N MET A 98 -19.63 12.06 6.24
CA MET A 98 -19.48 10.75 6.87
C MET A 98 -19.75 9.60 5.90
N ILE A 99 -20.77 9.73 5.03
CA ILE A 99 -21.07 8.74 3.99
C ILE A 99 -19.97 8.72 2.93
N ALA A 100 -19.58 9.89 2.42
CA ALA A 100 -18.57 10.05 1.37
C ALA A 100 -17.26 9.38 1.79
N VAL A 101 -16.70 9.79 2.92
CA VAL A 101 -15.43 9.28 3.43
C VAL A 101 -15.50 7.78 3.72
N THR A 102 -16.57 7.30 4.36
CA THR A 102 -16.71 5.87 4.65
C THR A 102 -16.73 5.06 3.36
N ALA A 103 -17.48 5.50 2.35
CA ALA A 103 -17.54 4.84 1.07
C ALA A 103 -16.21 4.93 0.32
N GLU A 104 -15.50 6.06 0.39
CA GLU A 104 -14.18 6.22 -0.19
C GLU A 104 -13.17 5.22 0.39
N GLU A 105 -13.10 5.09 1.73
CA GLU A 105 -12.20 4.10 2.36
C GLU A 105 -12.54 2.66 1.96
N ILE A 106 -13.83 2.34 1.83
CA ILE A 106 -14.27 1.04 1.30
C ILE A 106 -13.79 0.88 -0.16
N LEU A 107 -14.08 1.85 -1.02
CA LEU A 107 -13.79 1.81 -2.45
C LEU A 107 -12.29 1.73 -2.72
N LYS A 108 -11.44 2.40 -1.94
CA LYS A 108 -9.97 2.30 -2.00
C LYS A 108 -9.49 0.87 -1.72
N PHE A 109 -10.12 0.19 -0.75
CA PHE A 109 -9.70 -1.14 -0.33
C PHE A 109 -10.30 -2.29 -1.17
N VAL A 110 -11.43 -2.07 -1.87
CA VAL A 110 -12.11 -3.07 -2.72
C VAL A 110 -11.16 -3.80 -3.69
N PRO A 111 -10.29 -3.12 -4.47
CA PRO A 111 -9.34 -3.77 -5.38
C PRO A 111 -8.46 -4.82 -4.67
N VAL A 112 -8.00 -4.49 -3.46
CA VAL A 112 -7.17 -5.38 -2.64
C VAL A 112 -8.00 -6.52 -2.10
N ALA A 113 -9.17 -6.24 -1.52
CA ALA A 113 -10.07 -7.25 -0.98
C ALA A 113 -10.45 -8.31 -2.03
N LEU A 114 -10.75 -7.87 -3.26
CA LEU A 114 -11.01 -8.77 -4.38
C LEU A 114 -9.78 -9.61 -4.74
N ALA A 115 -8.60 -8.99 -4.82
CA ALA A 115 -7.35 -9.72 -5.09
C ALA A 115 -7.08 -10.78 -4.02
N LEU A 116 -7.21 -10.44 -2.74
CA LEU A 116 -7.07 -11.37 -1.61
C LEU A 116 -8.10 -12.50 -1.71
N PHE A 117 -9.37 -12.17 -1.97
CA PHE A 117 -10.44 -13.16 -2.10
C PHE A 117 -10.14 -14.17 -3.21
N PHE A 118 -9.85 -13.72 -4.42
CA PHE A 118 -9.58 -14.62 -5.54
C PHE A 118 -8.30 -15.45 -5.35
N VAL A 119 -7.28 -14.89 -4.73
CA VAL A 119 -6.05 -15.63 -4.40
C VAL A 119 -6.29 -16.65 -3.30
N SER A 120 -7.04 -16.32 -2.25
CA SER A 120 -7.36 -17.25 -1.16
C SER A 120 -8.09 -18.51 -1.62
N ARG A 121 -8.76 -18.47 -2.79
CA ARG A 121 -9.42 -19.64 -3.39
C ARG A 121 -8.45 -20.58 -4.12
N LYS A 122 -7.21 -20.15 -4.38
CA LYS A 122 -6.17 -20.98 -5.01
C LYS A 122 -5.34 -21.65 -3.93
N LYS A 123 -5.18 -22.98 -4.02
CA LYS A 123 -4.41 -23.75 -3.03
C LYS A 123 -2.90 -23.47 -3.09
N ASP A 124 -2.39 -23.16 -4.27
CA ASP A 124 -0.94 -23.12 -4.55
C ASP A 124 -0.32 -21.72 -4.42
N PHE A 125 -1.13 -20.70 -4.14
CA PHE A 125 -0.64 -19.32 -4.08
C PHE A 125 -1.20 -18.59 -2.86
N ARG A 126 -0.30 -18.07 -2.03
CA ARG A 126 -0.63 -17.26 -0.85
C ARG A 126 0.11 -15.94 -0.93
N PHE A 127 -0.56 -14.88 -0.50
CA PHE A 127 0.09 -13.59 -0.32
C PHE A 127 0.83 -13.55 1.02
N ASN A 128 2.02 -12.97 1.00
CA ASN A 128 2.72 -12.56 2.20
C ASN A 128 2.05 -11.32 2.80
N ALA A 129 2.28 -11.04 4.08
CA ALA A 129 1.73 -9.84 4.71
C ALA A 129 2.23 -8.58 4.00
N SER A 130 3.52 -8.53 3.64
CA SER A 130 4.11 -7.45 2.83
C SER A 130 3.47 -7.30 1.46
N ASP A 131 2.93 -8.36 0.86
CA ASP A 131 2.20 -8.25 -0.41
C ASP A 131 0.90 -7.48 -0.22
N VAL A 132 0.17 -7.76 0.86
CA VAL A 132 -1.09 -7.06 1.20
C VAL A 132 -0.82 -5.57 1.44
N VAL A 133 0.25 -5.24 2.18
CA VAL A 133 0.66 -3.85 2.41
C VAL A 133 0.96 -3.15 1.10
N PHE A 134 1.84 -3.74 0.28
CA PHE A 134 2.24 -3.16 -1.00
C PHE A 134 1.04 -2.94 -1.93
N LEU A 135 0.15 -3.93 -2.08
CA LEU A 135 -1.03 -3.79 -2.94
C LEU A 135 -2.00 -2.72 -2.41
N SER A 136 -2.14 -2.59 -1.09
CA SER A 136 -3.00 -1.57 -0.47
C SER A 136 -2.46 -0.16 -0.65
N VAL A 137 -1.15 0.02 -0.50
CA VAL A 137 -0.48 1.29 -0.80
C VAL A 137 -0.64 1.66 -2.28
N MET A 138 -0.49 0.69 -3.19
CA MET A 138 -0.69 0.93 -4.61
C MET A 138 -2.14 1.31 -4.95
N ALA A 139 -3.13 0.66 -4.32
CA ALA A 139 -4.55 1.01 -4.49
C ALA A 139 -4.85 2.43 -4.00
N GLY A 140 -4.43 2.74 -2.78
CA GLY A 140 -4.62 4.05 -2.15
C GLY A 140 -3.91 5.17 -2.92
N ALA A 141 -2.71 4.91 -3.42
CA ALA A 141 -2.00 5.86 -4.28
C ALA A 141 -2.71 6.10 -5.61
N GLY A 142 -3.26 5.04 -6.24
CA GLY A 142 -4.06 5.19 -7.45
C GLY A 142 -5.27 6.11 -7.25
N PHE A 143 -5.99 5.92 -6.16
CA PHE A 143 -7.06 6.84 -5.77
C PHE A 143 -6.53 8.25 -5.49
N GLY A 144 -5.46 8.37 -4.69
CA GLY A 144 -4.92 9.68 -4.30
C GLY A 144 -4.43 10.51 -5.47
N PHE A 145 -3.78 9.90 -6.47
CA PHE A 145 -3.38 10.60 -7.69
C PHE A 145 -4.58 11.15 -8.46
N PHE A 146 -5.66 10.35 -8.52
CA PHE A 146 -6.88 10.74 -9.18
C PHE A 146 -7.56 11.90 -8.43
N GLU A 147 -7.78 11.77 -7.14
CA GLU A 147 -8.48 12.79 -6.34
C GLU A 147 -7.70 14.11 -6.31
N LYS A 148 -6.39 14.05 -6.06
CA LYS A 148 -5.54 15.25 -6.03
C LYS A 148 -5.45 15.95 -7.38
N SER A 149 -5.83 15.31 -8.49
CA SER A 149 -5.94 16.00 -9.79
C SER A 149 -7.09 17.01 -9.86
N PHE A 150 -8.02 16.95 -8.90
CA PHE A 150 -9.14 17.89 -8.72
C PHE A 150 -8.91 18.90 -7.58
N TRP A 151 -7.80 18.80 -6.85
CA TRP A 151 -7.43 19.77 -5.82
C TRP A 151 -6.94 21.06 -6.48
N GLU A 152 -7.86 21.95 -6.81
CA GLU A 152 -7.55 23.30 -7.26
C GLU A 152 -7.52 24.24 -6.04
N GLY A 153 -6.36 24.82 -5.73
CA GLY A 153 -6.21 25.80 -4.64
C GLY A 153 -6.03 25.24 -3.23
N VAL A 154 -5.94 23.92 -3.06
CA VAL A 154 -5.58 23.29 -1.77
C VAL A 154 -4.06 23.25 -1.62
N SER A 155 -3.54 23.83 -0.54
CA SER A 155 -2.11 23.82 -0.22
C SER A 155 -1.88 23.40 1.22
N PHE A 156 -0.90 22.53 1.44
CA PHE A 156 -0.46 22.12 2.77
C PHE A 156 0.90 22.74 3.07
N PRO A 157 1.02 23.60 4.09
CA PRO A 157 2.27 24.30 4.40
C PRO A 157 3.40 23.40 4.89
N PHE A 158 3.12 22.19 5.38
CA PHE A 158 4.15 21.29 5.87
C PHE A 158 3.81 19.81 5.69
N ILE A 159 4.85 18.99 5.76
CA ILE A 159 4.80 17.54 5.88
C ILE A 159 5.06 17.20 7.36
N TYR A 160 4.33 16.24 7.92
CA TYR A 160 4.53 15.80 9.29
C TYR A 160 4.87 14.31 9.38
N GLY A 161 5.15 13.84 10.60
CA GLY A 161 5.43 12.45 10.89
C GLY A 161 6.93 12.12 11.02
N PRO A 162 7.26 10.83 11.15
CA PRO A 162 8.63 10.36 11.33
C PRO A 162 9.55 10.82 10.19
N HIS A 163 10.70 11.38 10.54
CA HIS A 163 11.71 11.84 9.60
C HIS A 163 13.13 11.67 10.14
N LEU A 164 14.11 11.63 9.23
CA LEU A 164 15.53 11.69 9.52
C LEU A 164 16.11 12.94 8.84
N SER A 165 16.35 14.00 9.60
CA SER A 165 16.73 15.31 9.06
C SER A 165 15.69 15.79 8.03
N SER A 166 16.06 16.09 6.80
CA SER A 166 15.13 16.54 5.75
C SER A 166 14.35 15.41 5.05
N LEU A 167 14.62 14.15 5.39
CA LEU A 167 13.97 12.99 4.76
C LEU A 167 12.77 12.51 5.57
N TYR A 168 11.57 12.70 5.05
CA TYR A 168 10.31 12.23 5.66
C TYR A 168 9.95 10.83 5.15
N PHE A 169 9.57 9.93 6.07
CA PHE A 169 9.11 8.56 5.73
C PHE A 169 7.64 8.50 5.29
N PHE A 170 6.92 9.63 5.37
CA PHE A 170 5.53 9.80 4.99
C PHE A 170 5.39 11.15 4.28
N PRO A 171 5.94 11.29 3.06
CA PRO A 171 5.94 12.54 2.31
C PRO A 171 4.52 13.05 1.95
N ASP A 172 3.50 12.18 2.09
CA ASP A 172 2.08 12.44 1.86
C ASP A 172 1.29 12.71 3.15
N ALA A 173 1.93 12.70 4.33
CA ALA A 173 1.35 13.18 5.58
C ALA A 173 1.39 14.71 5.60
N LEU A 174 0.37 15.32 5.00
CA LEU A 174 0.30 16.74 4.73
C LEU A 174 -0.59 17.45 5.74
N GLY A 175 -0.12 18.57 6.28
CA GLY A 175 -0.80 19.28 7.37
C GLY A 175 -0.95 20.78 7.13
N ILE A 176 -1.93 21.35 7.84
CA ILE A 176 -2.19 22.78 8.04
C ILE A 176 -2.03 23.11 9.53
N TYR A 177 -2.06 24.40 9.87
CA TYR A 177 -2.14 24.85 11.25
C TYR A 177 -3.56 25.28 11.58
N VAL A 178 -4.12 24.74 12.66
CA VAL A 178 -5.43 25.10 13.21
C VAL A 178 -5.20 25.60 14.62
N SER A 179 -5.52 26.86 14.87
CA SER A 179 -5.27 27.50 16.18
C SER A 179 -3.80 27.40 16.65
N GLY A 180 -2.85 27.42 15.69
CA GLY A 180 -1.41 27.29 15.95
C GLY A 180 -0.91 25.86 16.08
N GLU A 181 -1.80 24.86 16.13
CA GLU A 181 -1.44 23.45 16.30
C GLU A 181 -1.44 22.69 14.96
N PRO A 182 -0.55 21.70 14.78
CA PRO A 182 -0.56 20.85 13.59
C PRO A 182 -1.86 20.06 13.44
N PHE A 183 -2.45 20.11 12.25
CA PHE A 183 -3.66 19.38 11.88
C PHE A 183 -3.47 18.79 10.49
N GLY A 184 -3.65 17.49 10.33
CA GLY A 184 -3.52 16.86 9.01
C GLY A 184 -4.13 15.48 8.95
N TYR A 185 -4.03 14.90 7.76
CA TYR A 185 -4.42 13.53 7.49
C TYR A 185 -3.28 12.82 6.77
N ILE A 186 -3.06 11.56 7.14
CA ILE A 186 -2.05 10.74 6.45
C ILE A 186 -2.54 10.47 5.02
N GLY A 187 -1.69 10.64 4.02
CA GLY A 187 -2.13 10.51 2.62
C GLY A 187 -2.75 9.14 2.30
N HIS A 188 -3.59 9.11 1.27
CA HIS A 188 -4.44 7.95 0.94
C HIS A 188 -3.67 6.64 0.75
N ALA A 189 -2.43 6.71 0.25
CA ALA A 189 -1.58 5.54 0.06
C ALA A 189 -1.23 4.92 1.42
N ALA A 190 -0.79 5.72 2.38
CA ALA A 190 -0.46 5.27 3.72
C ALA A 190 -1.72 4.87 4.53
N ALA A 191 -2.80 5.63 4.44
CA ALA A 191 -4.09 5.32 5.06
C ALA A 191 -4.61 3.93 4.62
N THR A 192 -4.70 3.70 3.30
CA THR A 192 -5.13 2.41 2.75
C THR A 192 -4.13 1.31 3.08
N GLY A 193 -2.84 1.63 3.09
CA GLY A 193 -1.77 0.75 3.55
C GLY A 193 -1.96 0.26 5.00
N LEU A 194 -2.39 1.15 5.91
CA LEU A 194 -2.68 0.81 7.30
C LEU A 194 -3.87 -0.15 7.43
N ILE A 195 -4.94 0.07 6.66
CA ILE A 195 -6.07 -0.89 6.56
C ILE A 195 -5.55 -2.25 6.06
N GLY A 196 -4.69 -2.25 5.03
CA GLY A 196 -4.04 -3.44 4.50
C GLY A 196 -3.19 -4.19 5.54
N MET A 197 -2.44 -3.46 6.37
CA MET A 197 -1.69 -4.04 7.49
C MET A 197 -2.59 -4.70 8.52
N GLY A 198 -3.70 -4.04 8.88
CA GLY A 198 -4.68 -4.61 9.80
C GLY A 198 -5.29 -5.91 9.26
N VAL A 199 -5.62 -5.95 7.96
CA VAL A 199 -6.08 -7.16 7.27
C VAL A 199 -5.00 -8.25 7.24
N ALA A 200 -3.75 -7.91 6.96
CA ALA A 200 -2.64 -8.86 6.97
C ALA A 200 -2.43 -9.49 8.35
N ILE A 201 -2.41 -8.68 9.41
CA ILE A 201 -2.32 -9.15 10.80
C ILE A 201 -3.53 -10.00 11.16
N GLY A 202 -4.74 -9.59 10.77
CA GLY A 202 -5.95 -10.40 10.94
C GLY A 202 -5.85 -11.76 10.28
N CYS A 203 -5.30 -11.85 9.07
CA CYS A 203 -5.05 -13.13 8.40
C CYS A 203 -4.05 -14.01 9.16
N ILE A 204 -2.97 -13.43 9.69
CA ILE A 204 -1.98 -14.14 10.53
C ILE A 204 -2.64 -14.67 11.81
N LEU A 205 -3.43 -13.86 12.49
CA LEU A 205 -4.16 -14.25 13.70
C LEU A 205 -5.19 -15.34 13.41
N LYS A 206 -5.87 -15.26 12.27
CA LYS A 206 -6.83 -16.27 11.81
C LYS A 206 -6.15 -17.62 11.54
N ALA A 207 -4.99 -17.62 10.88
CA ALA A 207 -4.20 -18.83 10.66
C ALA A 207 -3.80 -19.51 11.98
N ARG A 208 -3.52 -18.70 13.01
CA ARG A 208 -3.24 -19.12 14.39
C ARG A 208 -4.48 -19.48 15.23
N ARG A 209 -5.66 -19.59 14.61
CA ARG A 209 -6.93 -19.94 15.26
C ARG A 209 -7.36 -18.97 16.37
N ASN A 210 -6.91 -17.73 16.34
CA ASN A 210 -7.36 -16.72 17.30
C ASN A 210 -8.78 -16.25 16.95
N LEU A 211 -9.71 -16.30 17.92
CA LEU A 211 -11.12 -15.91 17.73
C LEU A 211 -11.30 -14.41 17.45
N PHE A 212 -10.35 -13.57 17.86
CA PHE A 212 -10.40 -12.11 17.71
C PHE A 212 -9.63 -11.59 16.48
N TRP A 213 -9.39 -12.46 15.49
CA TRP A 213 -8.62 -12.10 14.30
C TRP A 213 -9.21 -10.92 13.51
N TRP A 214 -10.53 -10.70 13.59
CA TRP A 214 -11.25 -9.64 12.88
C TRP A 214 -11.16 -8.27 13.56
N VAL A 215 -10.76 -8.23 14.84
CA VAL A 215 -10.70 -6.99 15.62
C VAL A 215 -9.64 -6.05 15.03
N VAL A 216 -8.46 -6.56 14.70
CA VAL A 216 -7.37 -5.73 14.15
C VAL A 216 -7.75 -5.08 12.82
N PRO A 217 -8.26 -5.80 11.79
CA PRO A 217 -8.77 -5.19 10.57
C PRO A 217 -9.84 -4.12 10.83
N LEU A 218 -10.81 -4.41 11.69
CA LEU A 218 -11.91 -3.48 11.99
C LEU A 218 -11.38 -2.22 12.68
N CYS A 219 -10.49 -2.36 13.67
CA CYS A 219 -9.89 -1.22 14.35
C CYS A 219 -9.09 -0.33 13.39
N THR A 220 -8.29 -0.90 12.49
CA THR A 220 -7.55 -0.11 11.51
C THR A 220 -8.46 0.62 10.52
N PHE A 221 -9.54 -0.04 10.08
CA PHE A 221 -10.53 0.58 9.19
C PHE A 221 -11.27 1.73 9.87
N VAL A 222 -11.79 1.48 11.08
CA VAL A 222 -12.49 2.50 11.88
C VAL A 222 -11.57 3.67 12.20
N TRP A 223 -10.31 3.41 12.56
CA TRP A 223 -9.32 4.44 12.87
C TRP A 223 -9.08 5.37 11.67
N VAL A 224 -8.71 4.81 10.52
CA VAL A 224 -8.44 5.57 9.29
C VAL A 224 -9.68 6.35 8.83
N THR A 225 -10.85 5.70 8.87
CA THR A 225 -12.12 6.34 8.47
C THR A 225 -12.49 7.47 9.43
N ALA A 226 -12.35 7.27 10.74
CA ALA A 226 -12.64 8.32 11.72
C ALA A 226 -11.69 9.51 11.59
N GLU A 227 -10.38 9.28 11.40
CA GLU A 227 -9.44 10.37 11.18
C GLU A 227 -9.77 11.16 9.90
N HIS A 228 -10.09 10.46 8.81
CA HIS A 228 -10.45 11.09 7.54
C HIS A 228 -11.75 11.90 7.68
N ILE A 229 -12.79 11.34 8.33
CA ILE A 229 -14.04 12.06 8.62
C ILE A 229 -13.74 13.32 9.43
N LEU A 230 -12.97 13.21 10.52
CA LEU A 230 -12.68 14.36 11.38
C LEU A 230 -11.82 15.42 10.66
N SER A 231 -10.94 15.00 9.76
CA SER A 231 -10.18 15.92 8.91
C SER A 231 -11.10 16.69 7.96
N ASN A 232 -12.03 16.00 7.30
CA ASN A 232 -12.94 16.65 6.36
C ASN A 232 -14.02 17.49 7.05
N LEU A 233 -14.49 17.08 8.23
CA LEU A 233 -15.43 17.88 9.03
C LEU A 233 -14.85 19.25 9.41
N TYR A 234 -13.53 19.36 9.59
CA TYR A 234 -12.90 20.68 9.76
C TYR A 234 -13.12 21.59 8.55
N TYR A 235 -13.03 21.07 7.32
CA TYR A 235 -13.29 21.85 6.11
C TYR A 235 -14.78 22.14 5.89
N VAL A 236 -15.67 21.30 6.41
CA VAL A 236 -17.13 21.49 6.33
C VAL A 236 -17.62 22.56 7.30
N ASP A 237 -17.19 22.52 8.57
CA ASP A 237 -17.75 23.39 9.61
C ASP A 237 -16.78 23.87 10.70
N GLY A 238 -15.48 23.64 10.52
CA GLY A 238 -14.46 24.02 11.48
C GLY A 238 -14.34 23.09 12.70
N THR A 239 -14.88 21.86 12.65
CA THR A 239 -14.75 20.90 13.76
C THR A 239 -13.28 20.56 14.06
N GLU A 240 -12.77 21.02 15.19
CA GLU A 240 -11.39 20.79 15.65
C GLU A 240 -11.20 19.48 16.45
N THR A 241 -12.14 18.54 16.39
CA THR A 241 -12.11 17.34 17.25
C THR A 241 -10.87 16.48 17.03
N LEU A 242 -10.31 16.47 15.82
CA LEU A 242 -9.06 15.77 15.52
C LEU A 242 -7.86 16.34 16.30
N LEU A 243 -7.83 17.63 16.64
CA LEU A 243 -6.76 18.21 17.47
C LEU A 243 -6.68 17.53 18.84
N LYS A 244 -7.84 17.20 19.43
CA LYS A 244 -7.90 16.48 20.72
C LYS A 244 -7.34 15.06 20.64
N LEU A 245 -7.22 14.51 19.42
CA LEU A 245 -6.61 13.21 19.13
C LEU A 245 -5.17 13.34 18.61
N GLY A 246 -4.55 14.51 18.73
CA GLY A 246 -3.19 14.78 18.28
C GLY A 246 -3.08 15.21 16.83
N GLY A 247 -4.16 15.74 16.23
CA GLY A 247 -4.11 16.42 14.93
C GLY A 247 -3.75 15.52 13.74
N GLY A 248 -4.00 14.20 13.85
CA GLY A 248 -3.62 13.21 12.83
C GLY A 248 -2.15 12.79 12.87
N MET A 249 -1.35 13.35 13.80
CA MET A 249 0.08 13.05 13.94
C MET A 249 0.37 11.62 14.41
N LEU A 250 -0.61 10.97 15.05
CA LEU A 250 -0.45 9.63 15.62
C LEU A 250 -0.44 8.53 14.54
N THR A 251 -1.14 8.73 13.43
CA THR A 251 -1.33 7.69 12.41
C THR A 251 -0.07 7.26 11.68
N PRO A 252 0.86 8.17 11.30
CA PRO A 252 2.18 7.77 10.80
C PRO A 252 2.97 6.86 11.76
N TRP A 253 2.86 7.09 13.07
CA TRP A 253 3.51 6.23 14.08
C TRP A 253 2.84 4.86 14.20
N ILE A 254 1.50 4.82 14.20
CA ILE A 254 0.74 3.56 14.18
C ILE A 254 1.12 2.75 12.94
N PHE A 255 1.19 3.40 11.77
CA PHE A 255 1.64 2.78 10.53
C PHE A 255 3.03 2.15 10.71
N LEU A 256 4.00 2.93 11.20
CA LEU A 256 5.37 2.45 11.37
C LEU A 256 5.47 1.25 12.33
N ILE A 257 4.73 1.28 13.44
CA ILE A 257 4.69 0.17 14.42
C ILE A 257 4.14 -1.09 13.76
N PHE A 258 3.01 -1.00 13.05
CA PHE A 258 2.40 -2.14 12.37
C PHE A 258 3.33 -2.68 11.29
N PHE A 259 3.97 -1.80 10.54
CA PHE A 259 4.86 -2.14 9.45
C PHE A 259 6.11 -2.87 9.95
N ILE A 260 6.77 -2.34 10.99
CA ILE A 260 7.90 -3.01 11.66
C ILE A 260 7.46 -4.37 12.21
N GLY A 261 6.28 -4.46 12.83
CA GLY A 261 5.72 -5.70 13.33
C GLY A 261 5.55 -6.77 12.25
N ILE A 262 5.01 -6.39 11.09
CA ILE A 262 4.85 -7.27 9.92
C ILE A 262 6.20 -7.74 9.38
N LEU A 263 7.15 -6.84 9.17
CA LEU A 263 8.48 -7.21 8.67
C LEU A 263 9.22 -8.12 9.67
N GLY A 264 9.15 -7.80 10.96
CA GLY A 264 9.72 -8.62 12.02
C GLY A 264 9.11 -10.02 12.07
N TRP A 265 7.79 -10.12 11.92
CA TRP A 265 7.08 -11.39 11.79
C TRP A 265 7.60 -12.19 10.60
N GLU A 266 7.58 -11.64 9.39
CA GLU A 266 8.00 -12.35 8.16
C GLU A 266 9.46 -12.81 8.22
N VAL A 267 10.35 -11.99 8.77
CA VAL A 267 11.75 -12.37 9.01
C VAL A 267 11.84 -13.53 10.00
N SER A 268 11.03 -13.55 11.05
CA SER A 268 10.99 -14.64 12.02
C SER A 268 10.52 -15.95 11.37
N VAL A 269 9.45 -15.89 10.57
CA VAL A 269 8.93 -17.04 9.81
C VAL A 269 10.00 -17.61 8.88
N LEU A 270 10.66 -16.75 8.09
CA LEU A 270 11.74 -17.15 7.20
C LEU A 270 12.91 -17.79 7.96
N LYS A 271 13.32 -17.23 9.10
CA LYS A 271 14.38 -17.80 9.93
C LYS A 271 14.02 -19.19 10.43
N GLN A 272 12.81 -19.38 10.94
CA GLN A 272 12.35 -20.69 11.43
C GLN A 272 12.30 -21.72 10.30
N PHE A 273 11.81 -21.33 9.13
CA PHE A 273 11.81 -22.19 7.93
C PHE A 273 13.24 -22.62 7.56
N LEU A 274 14.19 -21.67 7.47
CA LEU A 274 15.58 -21.96 7.12
C LEU A 274 16.32 -22.83 8.16
N ILE A 275 15.84 -22.88 9.41
CA ILE A 275 16.35 -23.81 10.43
C ILE A 275 15.85 -25.23 10.15
N LYS A 276 14.58 -25.38 9.76
CA LYS A 276 13.95 -26.68 9.43
C LYS A 276 14.43 -27.25 8.08
N HIS A 277 14.79 -26.38 7.14
CA HIS A 277 15.17 -26.71 5.76
C HIS A 277 16.62 -26.33 5.45
N PRO A 278 17.61 -27.09 5.96
CA PRO A 278 19.04 -26.78 5.77
C PRO A 278 19.47 -26.77 4.30
N GLU A 279 18.81 -27.55 3.43
CA GLU A 279 19.01 -27.56 1.98
C GLU A 279 18.63 -26.22 1.33
N GLU A 280 17.51 -25.62 1.72
CA GLU A 280 17.08 -24.31 1.23
C GLU A 280 17.99 -23.21 1.75
N LYS A 281 18.43 -23.31 3.01
CA LYS A 281 19.43 -22.42 3.61
C LYS A 281 20.75 -22.47 2.87
N ALA A 282 21.27 -23.67 2.57
CA ALA A 282 22.50 -23.85 1.81
C ALA A 282 22.36 -23.28 0.40
N SER A 283 21.24 -23.54 -0.28
CA SER A 283 20.97 -22.99 -1.60
C SER A 283 20.93 -21.46 -1.59
N LEU A 284 20.20 -20.84 -0.66
CA LEU A 284 20.11 -19.39 -0.53
C LEU A 284 21.47 -18.76 -0.20
N TYR A 285 22.28 -19.41 0.64
CA TYR A 285 23.61 -18.95 1.01
C TYR A 285 24.59 -18.96 -0.19
N ARG A 286 24.49 -19.98 -1.07
CA ARG A 286 25.27 -20.02 -2.32
C ARG A 286 24.97 -18.81 -3.20
N GLU A 287 23.70 -18.53 -3.48
CA GLU A 287 23.28 -17.38 -4.29
C GLU A 287 23.73 -16.05 -3.67
N LYS A 288 23.56 -15.91 -2.33
CA LYS A 288 24.05 -14.75 -1.59
C LYS A 288 25.55 -14.54 -1.74
N LYS A 289 26.35 -15.62 -1.63
CA LYS A 289 27.81 -15.57 -1.74
C LYS A 289 28.24 -15.13 -3.14
N THR A 290 27.60 -15.67 -4.19
CA THR A 290 27.85 -15.26 -5.59
C THR A 290 27.57 -13.78 -5.79
N PHE A 291 26.41 -13.29 -5.32
CA PHE A 291 26.05 -11.88 -5.43
C PHE A 291 27.01 -10.95 -4.68
N ILE A 292 27.34 -11.27 -3.41
CA ILE A 292 28.30 -10.48 -2.63
C ILE A 292 29.70 -10.48 -3.27
N HIS A 293 30.12 -11.60 -3.83
CA HIS A 293 31.39 -11.68 -4.54
C HIS A 293 31.41 -10.77 -5.78
N ALA A 294 30.35 -10.78 -6.59
CA ALA A 294 30.22 -9.87 -7.74
C ALA A 294 30.29 -8.39 -7.32
N LEU A 295 29.56 -8.01 -6.26
CA LEU A 295 29.59 -6.66 -5.70
C LEU A 295 31.01 -6.26 -5.23
N LYS A 296 31.72 -7.16 -4.53
CA LYS A 296 33.10 -6.89 -4.07
C LYS A 296 34.08 -6.69 -5.22
N MET A 297 33.86 -7.38 -6.35
CA MET A 297 34.66 -7.21 -7.56
C MET A 297 34.32 -5.93 -8.34
N LYS A 298 33.43 -5.07 -7.80
CA LYS A 298 32.86 -3.89 -8.48
C LYS A 298 32.26 -4.23 -9.86
N ARG A 299 31.91 -5.50 -10.07
CA ARG A 299 31.19 -5.95 -11.26
C ARG A 299 29.72 -5.94 -10.89
N PHE A 300 28.99 -4.92 -11.35
CA PHE A 300 27.55 -4.91 -11.20
C PHE A 300 26.95 -6.00 -12.10
N ASP A 301 26.85 -7.20 -11.55
CA ASP A 301 26.21 -8.32 -12.22
C ASP A 301 24.73 -8.36 -11.82
N SER A 302 23.91 -7.73 -12.66
CA SER A 302 22.46 -7.74 -12.51
C SER A 302 21.86 -9.15 -12.47
N GLN A 303 22.52 -10.15 -13.08
CA GLN A 303 22.01 -11.52 -13.12
C GLN A 303 22.14 -12.20 -11.76
N SER A 304 23.31 -12.14 -11.11
CA SER A 304 23.47 -12.70 -9.76
C SER A 304 22.59 -12.00 -8.72
N GLY A 305 22.42 -10.67 -8.81
CA GLY A 305 21.48 -9.94 -7.97
C GLY A 305 20.02 -10.40 -8.17
N CYS A 306 19.59 -10.53 -9.42
CA CYS A 306 18.27 -11.06 -9.75
C CYS A 306 18.08 -12.50 -9.28
N ALA A 307 19.10 -13.36 -9.43
CA ALA A 307 19.05 -14.76 -9.00
C ALA A 307 18.89 -14.86 -7.48
N PHE A 308 19.69 -14.10 -6.72
CA PHE A 308 19.59 -14.05 -5.26
C PHE A 308 18.21 -13.58 -4.80
N VAL A 309 17.69 -12.47 -5.36
CA VAL A 309 16.37 -11.94 -4.99
C VAL A 309 15.25 -12.92 -5.34
N ARG A 310 15.29 -13.55 -6.52
CA ARG A 310 14.29 -14.56 -6.90
C ARG A 310 14.33 -15.75 -5.96
N LYS A 311 15.52 -16.26 -5.60
CA LYS A 311 15.65 -17.38 -4.67
C LYS A 311 15.15 -16.99 -3.28
N LEU A 312 15.50 -15.81 -2.78
CA LEU A 312 15.01 -15.32 -1.48
C LEU A 312 13.49 -15.25 -1.44
N ARG A 313 12.86 -14.68 -2.46
CA ARG A 313 11.38 -14.59 -2.54
C ARG A 313 10.72 -15.95 -2.66
N ALA A 314 11.31 -16.88 -3.42
CA ALA A 314 10.82 -18.25 -3.51
C ALA A 314 10.86 -18.96 -2.15
N VAL A 315 11.99 -18.88 -1.44
CA VAL A 315 12.14 -19.43 -0.08
C VAL A 315 11.15 -18.77 0.89
N ASN A 316 10.97 -17.44 0.79
CA ASN A 316 10.01 -16.75 1.65
C ASN A 316 8.56 -17.17 1.36
N SER A 317 8.20 -17.40 0.10
CA SER A 317 6.88 -17.92 -0.27
C SER A 317 6.65 -19.32 0.29
N LEU A 318 7.66 -20.20 0.23
CA LEU A 318 7.61 -21.53 0.84
C LEU A 318 7.42 -21.44 2.36
N ALA A 319 8.20 -20.57 3.02
CA ALA A 319 8.11 -20.36 4.46
C ALA A 319 6.70 -19.94 4.94
N GLN A 320 6.00 -19.12 4.16
CA GLN A 320 4.62 -18.70 4.46
C GLN A 320 3.58 -19.80 4.13
N SER A 321 3.89 -20.71 3.21
CA SER A 321 3.00 -21.82 2.88
C SER A 321 2.95 -22.93 3.96
N GLU A 322 4.01 -23.05 4.77
CA GLU A 322 4.11 -24.02 5.86
C GLU A 322 3.45 -23.57 7.17
N GLN A 323 2.98 -22.32 7.25
CA GLN A 323 2.19 -21.81 8.37
C GLN A 323 0.70 -22.17 8.24
#